data_AF-A0A5N9BM04-F1
#
_entry.id   AF-A0A5N9BM04-F1
#
_cell.length_a   1.000
_cell.length_b   1.000
_cell.length_c   1.000
_cell.angle_alpha   90.00
_cell.angle_beta   90.00
_cell.angle_gamma   90.00
#
_symmetry.space_group_name_H-M   'P 1'
#
loop_
_entity.id
_entity.type
_entity.pdbx_description
1 polymer ?
#
loop_
_entity_poly.entity_id
_entity_poly.type
_entity_poly.pdbx_seq_one_letter_code
_entity_poly.pdbx_strand_id
1 'polypeptide(L)'
;MDVAIDGNPPSRMDATVPILEFVFEGLAAGEHPVLISDVIGHSESALVMIVEALPDEQEAPDWLAKWVADLEAGAVEFPPRSITGYEYQGETVY
;
A
#
# COMPACT_ATOMS: atom_id res chain seq x y z
N MET A 1 22.54 -25.34 14.89
CA MET A 1 23.87 -24.83 15.29
C MET A 1 24.07 -25.19 16.75
N ASP A 2 25.23 -25.73 17.09
CA ASP A 2 25.57 -26.12 18.46
C ASP A 2 26.68 -25.18 18.94
N VAL A 3 26.42 -24.46 20.04
CA VAL A 3 27.33 -23.44 20.60
C VAL A 3 27.67 -23.89 22.01
N ALA A 4 28.94 -24.25 22.22
CA ALA A 4 29.48 -24.61 23.51
C ALA A 4 30.79 -23.85 23.74
N ILE A 5 31.03 -23.45 24.98
CA ILE A 5 32.32 -22.92 25.43
C ILE A 5 32.91 -23.94 26.40
N ASP A 6 34.11 -24.44 26.08
CA ASP A 6 34.85 -25.42 26.87
C ASP A 6 34.02 -26.67 27.26
N GLY A 7 33.16 -27.12 26.34
CA GLY A 7 32.34 -28.32 26.53
C GLY A 7 31.14 -28.13 27.46
N ASN A 8 30.90 -26.93 28.00
CA ASN A 8 29.69 -26.64 28.75
C ASN A 8 28.57 -26.10 27.83
N PRO A 9 27.38 -26.72 27.84
CA PRO A 9 26.24 -26.25 27.07
C PRO A 9 25.63 -24.99 27.72
N PRO A 10 24.96 -24.12 26.94
CA PRO A 10 24.35 -22.90 27.46
C PRO A 10 23.25 -23.24 28.49
N SER A 11 23.30 -22.59 29.64
CA SER A 11 22.43 -22.87 30.79
C SER A 11 21.01 -22.31 30.67
N ARG A 12 20.75 -21.46 29.67
CA ARG A 12 19.42 -20.97 29.31
C ARG A 12 19.38 -20.66 27.81
N MET A 13 18.61 -21.44 27.05
CA MET A 13 18.16 -21.08 25.71
C MET A 13 16.70 -20.70 25.81
N ASP A 14 16.42 -19.42 25.71
CA ASP A 14 15.07 -18.91 25.55
C ASP A 14 15.19 -17.58 24.80
N ALA A 15 14.75 -17.55 23.55
CA ALA A 15 14.54 -16.32 22.81
C ALA A 15 13.65 -16.63 21.61
N THR A 16 12.35 -16.58 21.82
CA THR A 16 11.43 -16.09 20.79
C THR A 16 12.12 -14.89 20.16
N VAL A 17 12.62 -15.04 18.93
CA VAL A 17 13.23 -13.91 18.21
C VAL A 17 12.17 -12.81 18.25
N PRO A 18 12.43 -11.66 18.90
CA PRO A 18 11.42 -10.62 18.95
C PRO A 18 11.14 -10.24 17.49
N ILE A 19 9.90 -10.44 17.06
CA ILE A 19 9.46 -9.88 15.79
C ILE A 19 9.51 -8.38 16.00
N LEU A 20 10.49 -7.74 15.36
CA LEU A 20 10.62 -6.30 15.33
C LEU A 20 9.78 -5.81 14.15
N GLU A 21 8.66 -5.19 14.45
CA GLU A 21 7.82 -4.54 13.46
C GLU A 21 8.31 -3.11 13.24
N PHE A 22 8.55 -2.76 11.98
CA PHE A 22 8.90 -1.42 11.55
C PHE A 22 7.86 -0.94 10.56
N VAL A 23 7.39 0.30 10.74
CA VAL A 23 6.47 0.96 9.82
C VAL A 23 7.23 2.09 9.14
N PHE A 24 7.17 2.13 7.82
CA PHE A 24 7.78 3.17 7.00
C PHE A 24 6.67 3.89 6.22
N GLU A 25 6.58 5.21 6.39
CA GLU A 25 5.55 6.05 5.76
C GLU A 25 6.20 7.04 4.79
N GLY A 26 5.44 7.49 3.78
CA GLY A 26 5.89 8.51 2.83
C GLY A 26 6.96 8.03 1.83
N LEU A 27 7.11 6.72 1.64
CA LEU A 27 8.00 6.16 0.63
C LEU A 27 7.37 6.24 -0.77
N ALA A 28 8.16 6.68 -1.75
CA ALA A 28 7.75 6.67 -3.15
C ALA A 28 7.63 5.23 -3.68
N ALA A 29 6.79 5.04 -4.70
CA ALA A 29 6.73 3.77 -5.42
C ALA A 29 8.10 3.41 -6.04
N GLY A 30 8.41 2.12 -6.10
CA GLY A 30 9.67 1.58 -6.62
C GLY A 30 10.39 0.62 -5.68
N GLU A 31 11.61 0.21 -6.07
CA GLU A 31 12.46 -0.68 -5.29
C GLU A 31 13.23 0.08 -4.21
N HIS A 32 13.13 -0.39 -2.98
CA HIS A 32 13.85 0.14 -1.82
C HIS A 32 14.74 -0.94 -1.20
N PRO A 33 16.05 -0.69 -1.05
CA PRO A 33 16.92 -1.58 -0.31
C PRO A 33 16.67 -1.45 1.20
N VAL A 34 16.45 -2.59 1.85
CA VAL A 34 16.40 -2.72 3.30
C VAL A 34 17.73 -3.30 3.76
N LEU A 35 18.42 -2.58 4.65
CA LEU A 35 19.67 -3.03 5.27
C LEU A 35 19.42 -3.36 6.74
N ILE A 36 19.78 -4.57 7.15
CA ILE A 36 19.73 -5.01 8.55
C ILE A 36 21.16 -5.19 9.01
N SER A 37 21.58 -4.46 10.02
CA SER A 37 22.92 -4.54 10.59
C SER A 37 22.87 -4.81 12.08
N ASP A 38 23.77 -5.65 12.58
CA ASP A 38 23.98 -5.84 14.01
C ASP A 38 25.04 -4.88 14.56
N VAL A 39 25.11 -4.80 15.88
CA VAL A 39 26.08 -3.94 16.60
C VAL A 39 27.53 -4.44 16.50
N ILE A 40 27.74 -5.67 16.04
CA ILE A 40 29.05 -6.31 15.90
C ILE A 40 29.60 -6.14 14.47
N GLY A 41 28.78 -5.62 13.54
CA GLY A 41 29.16 -5.24 12.19
C GLY A 41 28.75 -6.23 11.11
N HIS A 42 27.93 -7.23 11.42
CA HIS A 42 27.31 -8.06 10.39
C HIS A 42 26.14 -7.32 9.76
N SER A 43 25.99 -7.45 8.44
CA SER A 43 24.89 -6.83 7.71
C SER A 43 24.31 -7.75 6.64
N GLU A 44 23.00 -7.69 6.47
CA GLU A 44 22.26 -8.35 5.40
C GLU A 44 21.38 -7.32 4.69
N SER A 45 21.10 -7.52 3.40
CA SER A 45 20.27 -6.62 2.61
C SER A 45 19.22 -7.37 1.81
N ALA A 46 18.03 -6.79 1.70
CA ALA A 46 16.95 -7.25 0.84
C ALA A 46 16.37 -6.09 0.01
N LEU A 47 15.59 -6.39 -1.02
CA LEU A 47 14.84 -5.40 -1.79
C LEU A 47 13.35 -5.54 -1.51
N VAL A 48 12.68 -4.41 -1.31
CA VAL A 48 11.22 -4.33 -1.17
C VAL A 48 10.68 -3.48 -2.31
N MET A 49 9.68 -4.00 -3.02
CA MET A 49 8.98 -3.25 -4.07
C MET A 49 7.74 -2.59 -3.48
N ILE A 50 7.66 -1.26 -3.57
CA ILE A 50 6.45 -0.51 -3.26
C ILE A 50 5.71 -0.28 -4.57
N VAL A 51 4.54 -0.90 -4.70
CA VAL A 51 3.67 -0.73 -5.85
C VAL A 51 2.80 0.50 -5.61
N GLU A 52 2.78 1.41 -6.57
CA GLU A 52 1.83 2.52 -6.56
C GLU A 52 0.42 1.95 -6.57
N ALA A 53 -0.36 2.26 -5.53
CA ALA A 53 -1.78 1.96 -5.55
C ALA A 53 -2.38 2.83 -6.66
N LEU A 54 -2.88 2.19 -7.72
CA LEU A 54 -3.77 2.88 -8.64
C LEU A 54 -4.97 3.35 -7.81
N PRO A 55 -5.43 4.60 -7.98
CA PRO A 55 -6.69 4.99 -7.38
C PRO A 55 -7.72 3.95 -7.85
N ASP A 56 -8.52 3.44 -6.92
CA ASP A 56 -9.66 2.62 -7.29
C ASP A 56 -10.43 3.38 -8.38
N GLU A 57 -10.62 2.76 -9.54
CA GLU A 57 -11.49 3.33 -10.56
C GLU A 57 -12.87 3.43 -9.91
N GLN A 58 -13.19 4.63 -9.44
CA GLN A 58 -14.51 4.89 -8.89
C GLN A 58 -15.49 4.68 -10.03
N GLU A 59 -16.22 3.57 -9.95
CA GLU A 59 -17.27 3.26 -10.90
C GLU A 59 -18.26 4.43 -10.88
N ALA A 60 -18.51 5.01 -12.06
CA ALA A 60 -19.47 6.10 -12.18
C ALA A 60 -20.81 5.62 -11.59
N PRO A 61 -21.49 6.43 -10.77
CA PRO A 61 -22.75 6.01 -10.18
C PRO A 61 -23.77 5.71 -11.28
N ASP A 62 -24.65 4.74 -11.04
CA ASP A 62 -25.61 4.23 -12.04
C ASP A 62 -26.42 5.32 -12.74
N TRP A 63 -26.77 6.39 -12.02
CA TRP A 63 -27.52 7.51 -12.59
C TRP A 63 -26.71 8.29 -13.62
N LEU A 64 -25.38 8.41 -13.44
CA LEU A 64 -24.48 9.10 -14.37
C LEU A 64 -24.29 8.25 -15.62
N ALA A 65 -24.10 6.94 -15.48
CA ALA A 65 -24.05 6.02 -16.61
C ALA A 65 -25.35 6.04 -17.44
N LYS A 66 -26.51 6.04 -16.77
CA LYS A 66 -27.81 6.20 -17.42
C LYS A 66 -27.95 7.54 -18.13
N TRP A 67 -27.55 8.62 -17.47
CA TRP A 67 -27.64 9.96 -18.05
C TRP A 67 -26.76 10.10 -19.31
N VAL A 68 -25.55 9.53 -19.31
CA VAL A 68 -24.67 9.48 -20.49
C VAL A 68 -25.33 8.69 -21.62
N ALA A 69 -25.94 7.54 -21.33
CA ALA A 69 -26.66 6.77 -22.34
C ALA A 69 -27.86 7.54 -22.94
N ASP A 70 -28.64 8.24 -22.11
CA ASP A 70 -29.76 9.08 -22.55
C ASP A 70 -29.28 10.28 -23.39
N LEU A 71 -28.11 10.85 -23.06
CA LEU A 71 -27.45 11.90 -23.84
C LEU A 71 -27.03 11.39 -25.23
N GLU A 72 -26.33 10.25 -25.30
CA GLU A 72 -25.89 9.63 -26.55
C GLU A 72 -27.08 9.22 -27.44
N ALA A 73 -28.19 8.82 -26.83
CA ALA A 73 -29.44 8.51 -27.52
C ALA A 73 -30.20 9.77 -28.00
N GLY A 74 -29.75 10.98 -27.66
CA GLY A 74 -30.43 12.23 -28.00
C GLY A 74 -31.77 12.41 -27.29
N ALA A 75 -32.00 11.68 -26.17
CA ALA A 75 -33.22 11.76 -25.39
C ALA A 75 -33.25 12.97 -24.43
N VAL A 76 -32.12 13.70 -24.32
CA VAL A 76 -31.98 14.88 -23.46
C VAL A 76 -31.98 16.15 -24.32
N GLU A 77 -33.05 16.94 -24.20
CA GLU A 77 -33.28 18.15 -25.03
C GLU A 77 -32.38 19.33 -24.64
N PHE A 78 -31.89 19.37 -23.39
CA PHE A 78 -31.02 20.45 -22.86
C PHE A 78 -29.95 19.90 -21.92
N PRO A 79 -28.93 19.20 -22.43
CA PRO A 79 -27.94 18.61 -21.55
C PRO A 79 -27.01 19.68 -20.95
N PRO A 80 -26.63 19.54 -19.67
CA PRO A 80 -25.51 20.30 -19.12
C PRO A 80 -24.26 20.07 -19.96
N ARG A 81 -23.50 21.16 -20.21
CA ARG A 81 -22.24 21.10 -20.99
C ARG A 81 -21.13 20.37 -20.25
N SER A 82 -21.23 20.27 -18.93
CA SER A 82 -20.24 19.66 -18.05
C SER A 82 -20.91 19.21 -16.76
N ILE A 83 -20.49 18.06 -16.24
CA ILE A 83 -20.73 17.61 -14.87
C ILE A 83 -19.36 17.60 -14.18
N THR A 84 -19.28 18.04 -12.94
CA THR A 84 -18.00 18.16 -12.21
C THR A 84 -18.10 17.41 -10.90
N GLY A 85 -17.40 16.27 -10.82
CA GLY A 85 -17.25 15.52 -9.59
C GLY A 85 -16.27 16.20 -8.62
N TYR A 86 -16.56 16.17 -7.33
CA TYR A 86 -15.64 16.55 -6.26
C TYR A 86 -15.79 15.60 -5.07
N GLU A 87 -14.69 15.36 -4.35
CA GLU A 87 -14.71 14.58 -3.12
C GLU A 87 -15.23 15.44 -1.95
N TYR A 88 -16.23 14.92 -1.26
CA TYR A 88 -16.80 15.48 -0.04
C TYR A 88 -16.90 14.38 1.01
N GLN A 89 -16.15 14.52 2.12
CA GLN A 89 -16.12 13.55 3.22
C GLN A 89 -15.78 12.11 2.82
N GLY A 90 -14.97 11.92 1.77
CA GLY A 90 -14.61 10.60 1.24
C GLY A 90 -15.65 9.99 0.30
N GLU A 91 -16.69 10.74 -0.07
CA GLU A 91 -17.66 10.37 -1.10
C GLU A 91 -17.52 11.31 -2.31
N THR A 92 -17.66 10.76 -3.52
CA THR A 92 -17.69 11.57 -4.75
C THR A 92 -19.10 12.07 -5.02
N VAL A 93 -19.23 13.40 -5.13
CA VAL A 93 -20.47 14.12 -5.43
C VAL A 93 -20.32 14.82 -6.77
N TYR A 94 -21.38 14.89 -7.58
CA TYR A 94 -21.36 15.38 -8.97
C TYR A 94 -22.26 16.61 -9.19
#